data_AF-A0A1F8WVQ1-F1
#
_entry.id   AF-A0A1F8WVQ1-F1
#
_cell.length_a   1.000
_cell.length_b   1.000
_cell.length_c   1.000
_cell.angle_alpha   90.00
_cell.angle_beta   90.00
_cell.angle_gamma   90.00
#
_symmetry.space_group_name_H-M   'P 1'
#
loop_
_entity.id
_entity.type
_entity.pdbx_description
1 polymer ?
#
loop_
_entity_poly.entity_id
_entity_poly.type
_entity_poly.pdbx_seq_one_letter_code
_entity_poly.pdbx_strand_id
1 'polypeptide(L)'
;MTKSKALLALLVPAFSLAIVLAGAVKNSSVADEIGVKKVNINPHDFSKAELCGVCHTAEPPALLLDPVSICVKCHPGNIGNHPVTKHPIGQMTRIKIPSYLPLTEDGEMVCYTCHDPHKKTKHPKMLRVDYFRLCQACHVGY
;
A
#
# COMPACT_ATOMS: atom_id res chain seq x y z
N MET A 1 -0.06 89.65 16.75
CA MET A 1 1.16 89.14 17.41
C MET A 1 0.85 87.79 18.05
N THR A 2 1.83 86.88 18.01
CA THR A 2 1.95 85.61 18.76
C THR A 2 0.91 84.50 18.51
N LYS A 3 1.39 83.52 17.73
CA LYS A 3 0.88 82.15 17.54
C LYS A 3 1.08 81.31 18.82
N SER A 4 0.16 80.39 19.13
CA SER A 4 0.45 78.99 19.52
C SER A 4 -0.87 78.24 19.66
N LYS A 5 -1.42 77.69 18.57
CA LYS A 5 -1.39 76.26 18.20
C LYS A 5 -1.77 75.31 19.34
N ALA A 6 -3.06 74.97 19.36
CA ALA A 6 -3.65 73.89 20.14
C ALA A 6 -3.12 72.53 19.68
N LEU A 7 -2.82 71.68 20.66
CA LEU A 7 -2.47 70.27 20.53
C LEU A 7 -3.67 69.51 19.95
N LEU A 8 -3.55 68.97 18.73
CA LEU A 8 -4.50 68.03 18.17
C LEU A 8 -3.85 66.66 18.12
N ALA A 9 -4.41 65.73 18.89
CA ALA A 9 -3.99 64.34 18.95
C ALA A 9 -4.22 63.67 17.58
N LEU A 10 -3.13 63.24 16.95
CA LEU A 10 -3.16 62.34 15.80
C LEU A 10 -2.67 60.97 16.26
N LEU A 11 -3.64 60.08 16.50
CA LEU A 11 -3.48 58.65 16.64
C LEU A 11 -2.95 58.10 15.31
N VAL A 12 -1.68 57.71 15.28
CA VAL A 12 -1.13 56.85 14.22
C VAL A 12 -1.05 55.43 14.79
N PRO A 13 -1.82 54.47 14.28
CA PRO A 13 -1.69 53.08 14.71
C PRO A 13 -0.36 52.53 14.21
N ALA A 14 0.43 51.96 15.14
CA ALA A 14 1.68 51.28 14.85
C ALA A 14 1.42 50.15 13.84
N PHE A 15 1.97 50.31 12.64
CA PHE A 15 2.04 49.28 11.61
C PHE A 15 3.07 48.24 12.06
N SER A 16 2.66 47.34 12.95
CA SER A 16 3.45 46.15 13.28
C SER A 16 3.35 45.19 12.11
N LEU A 17 4.39 45.20 11.26
CA LEU A 17 4.62 44.21 10.23
C LEU A 17 4.82 42.85 10.90
N ALA A 18 3.72 42.12 11.11
CA ALA A 18 3.79 40.72 11.53
C ALA A 18 4.30 39.91 10.34
N ILE A 19 5.61 39.63 10.34
CA ILE A 19 6.23 38.66 9.45
C ILE A 19 5.61 37.30 9.81
N VAL A 20 4.72 36.81 8.94
CA VAL A 20 4.25 35.44 8.97
C VAL A 20 5.44 34.57 8.55
N LEU A 21 6.22 34.11 9.52
CA LEU A 21 7.10 32.98 9.32
C LEU A 21 6.18 31.77 9.08
N ALA A 22 6.00 31.43 7.81
CA ALA A 22 5.50 30.13 7.41
C ALA A 22 6.49 29.08 7.92
N GLY A 23 6.29 28.62 9.16
CA GLY A 23 6.93 27.44 9.68
C GLY A 23 6.52 26.28 8.79
N ALA A 24 7.47 25.71 8.06
CA ALA A 24 7.28 24.47 7.34
C ALA A 24 6.80 23.41 8.36
N VAL A 25 5.52 23.05 8.29
CA VAL A 25 4.97 21.91 8.99
C VAL A 25 5.66 20.68 8.40
N LYS A 26 6.70 20.21 9.07
CA LYS A 26 7.26 18.89 8.79
C LYS A 26 6.19 17.90 9.25
N ASN A 27 5.52 17.27 8.29
CA ASN A 27 4.74 16.06 8.54
C ASN A 27 5.71 14.94 8.92
N SER A 28 6.19 14.95 10.15
CA SER A 28 6.83 13.80 10.77
C SER A 28 5.69 12.84 11.14
N SER A 29 5.56 11.79 10.34
CA SER A 29 4.68 10.68 10.65
C SER A 29 5.10 10.08 11.98
N VAL A 30 4.12 9.63 12.77
CA VAL A 30 4.24 8.88 14.03
C VAL A 30 5.23 7.69 13.98
N ALA A 31 5.69 7.28 12.79
CA ALA A 31 6.71 6.26 12.60
C ALA A 31 8.11 6.65 13.08
N ASP A 32 8.41 7.93 13.32
CA ASP A 32 9.78 8.38 13.62
C ASP A 32 10.14 8.33 15.13
N GLU A 33 9.18 8.18 16.04
CA GLU A 33 9.45 8.15 17.51
C GLU A 33 9.78 6.76 18.05
N ILE A 34 9.45 5.69 17.32
CA ILE A 34 9.88 4.34 17.64
C ILE A 34 11.05 4.07 16.72
N GLY A 35 12.27 3.91 17.24
CA GLY A 35 13.52 3.73 16.47
C GLY A 35 13.59 2.51 15.53
N VAL A 36 12.47 2.06 14.97
CA VAL A 36 12.35 1.12 13.87
C VAL A 36 12.89 1.78 12.62
N LYS A 37 14.22 1.69 12.46
CA LYS A 37 14.91 1.96 11.20
C LYS A 37 14.13 1.24 10.09
N LYS A 38 13.53 2.00 9.16
CA LYS A 38 12.74 1.46 8.06
C LYS A 38 13.64 0.55 7.23
N VAL A 39 13.60 -0.75 7.52
CA VAL A 39 14.47 -1.71 6.86
C VAL A 39 13.92 -1.85 5.43
N ASN A 40 14.66 -1.34 4.46
CA ASN A 40 14.34 -1.48 3.04
C ASN A 40 14.67 -2.91 2.56
N ILE A 41 14.09 -3.92 3.21
CA ILE A 41 14.21 -5.32 2.83
C ILE A 41 13.03 -5.67 1.92
N ASN A 42 13.34 -6.24 0.77
CA ASN A 42 12.32 -6.89 -0.05
C ASN A 42 12.04 -8.26 0.57
N PRO A 43 10.83 -8.53 1.12
CA PRO A 43 10.51 -9.83 1.70
C PRO A 43 10.46 -10.96 0.66
N HIS A 44 10.51 -10.62 -0.63
CA HIS A 44 10.56 -11.56 -1.74
C HIS A 44 12.01 -11.84 -2.22
N ASP A 45 12.98 -11.80 -1.31
CA ASP A 45 14.36 -12.22 -1.55
C ASP A 45 14.54 -13.67 -1.08
N PHE A 46 14.21 -14.61 -1.96
CA PHE A 46 14.25 -16.06 -1.68
C PHE A 46 15.65 -16.65 -1.55
N SER A 47 16.70 -15.84 -1.70
CA SER A 47 18.08 -16.27 -1.36
C SER A 47 18.35 -16.28 0.14
N LYS A 48 17.47 -15.64 0.94
CA LYS A 48 17.61 -15.45 2.38
C LYS A 48 16.57 -16.28 3.13
N ALA A 49 17.00 -17.41 3.68
CA ALA A 49 16.13 -18.33 4.39
C ALA A 49 15.45 -17.69 5.62
N GLU A 50 16.09 -16.71 6.24
CA GLU A 50 15.56 -15.96 7.37
C GLU A 50 14.31 -15.12 7.01
N LEU A 51 14.09 -14.81 5.72
CA LEU A 51 12.93 -14.04 5.26
C LEU A 51 11.68 -14.91 5.04
N CYS A 52 11.81 -16.23 5.01
CA CYS A 52 10.66 -17.14 4.85
C CYS A 52 9.62 -16.92 5.97
N GLY A 53 10.10 -16.67 7.19
CA GLY A 53 9.27 -16.39 8.38
C GLY A 53 8.56 -15.03 8.35
N VAL A 54 8.75 -14.20 7.32
CA VAL A 54 7.94 -12.99 7.14
C VAL A 54 6.50 -13.34 6.74
N CYS A 55 6.34 -14.45 6.02
CA CYS A 55 5.07 -14.94 5.48
C CYS A 55 4.61 -16.23 6.15
N HIS A 56 5.53 -17.18 6.35
CA HIS A 56 5.23 -18.52 6.82
C HIS A 56 5.40 -18.68 8.33
N THR A 57 4.68 -19.65 8.88
CA THR A 57 5.00 -20.19 10.21
C THR A 57 6.30 -21.00 10.16
N ALA A 58 6.72 -21.56 11.30
CA ALA A 58 7.87 -22.48 11.34
C ALA A 58 7.67 -23.77 10.51
N GLU A 59 6.42 -24.09 10.14
CA GLU A 59 6.06 -25.28 9.36
C GLU A 59 5.35 -24.86 8.05
N PRO A 60 6.10 -24.44 7.01
CA PRO A 60 5.53 -24.15 5.69
C PRO A 60 4.79 -25.38 5.12
N PRO A 61 3.68 -25.17 4.37
CA PRO A 61 3.28 -23.93 3.72
C PRO A 61 2.39 -23.00 4.57
N ALA A 62 2.13 -23.32 5.85
CA ALA A 62 1.25 -22.52 6.69
C ALA A 62 1.72 -21.05 6.78
N LEU A 63 0.76 -20.12 6.74
CA LEU A 63 1.00 -18.67 6.76
C LEU A 63 0.75 -18.10 8.15
N LEU A 64 1.42 -16.98 8.47
CA LEU A 64 1.22 -16.26 9.74
C LEU A 64 -0.14 -15.54 9.83
N LEU A 65 -0.71 -15.18 8.68
CA LEU A 65 -2.01 -14.52 8.52
C LEU A 65 -2.77 -15.22 7.40
N ASP A 66 -4.06 -14.93 7.26
CA ASP A 66 -4.84 -15.44 6.14
C ASP A 66 -4.23 -15.00 4.78
N PRO A 67 -4.53 -15.73 3.68
CA PRO A 67 -3.94 -15.48 2.38
C PRO A 67 -4.09 -14.06 1.81
N VAL A 68 -5.08 -13.30 2.27
CA VAL A 68 -5.28 -11.90 1.84
C VAL A 68 -4.49 -10.98 2.76
N SER A 69 -4.66 -11.11 4.07
CA SER A 69 -4.01 -10.26 5.08
C SER A 69 -2.49 -10.30 5.01
N ILE A 70 -1.90 -11.46 4.71
CA ILE A 70 -0.43 -11.58 4.64
C ILE A 70 0.17 -10.68 3.55
N CYS A 71 -0.53 -10.52 2.42
CA CYS A 71 -0.09 -9.69 1.32
C CYS A 71 -0.33 -8.20 1.61
N VAL A 72 -1.51 -7.88 2.18
CA VAL A 72 -1.89 -6.48 2.40
C VAL A 72 -1.22 -5.82 3.60
N LYS A 73 -0.53 -6.61 4.44
CA LYS A 73 0.41 -6.11 5.44
C LYS A 73 1.46 -5.16 4.84
N CYS A 74 1.84 -5.36 3.57
CA CYS A 74 2.87 -4.57 2.88
C CYS A 74 2.36 -3.93 1.59
N HIS A 75 1.45 -4.57 0.86
CA HIS A 75 0.92 -4.07 -0.40
C HIS A 75 -0.48 -3.49 -0.21
N PRO A 76 -0.83 -2.37 -0.86
CA PRO A 76 -2.22 -1.97 -0.88
C PRO A 76 -3.05 -3.06 -1.58
N GLY A 77 -4.11 -3.54 -0.92
CA GLY A 77 -5.05 -4.52 -1.51
C GLY A 77 -5.81 -3.97 -2.72
N ASN A 78 -5.73 -2.65 -2.94
CA ASN A 78 -6.28 -1.95 -4.09
C ASN A 78 -5.27 -0.92 -4.61
N ILE A 79 -4.88 -1.05 -5.88
CA ILE A 79 -4.34 0.06 -6.68
C ILE A 79 -5.36 0.35 -7.78
N GLY A 80 -5.63 1.61 -8.14
CA GLY A 80 -6.86 1.98 -8.87
C GLY A 80 -7.17 1.23 -10.18
N ASN A 81 -6.17 0.66 -10.85
CA ASN A 81 -6.30 -0.19 -12.06
C ASN A 81 -6.11 -1.69 -11.78
N HIS A 82 -6.11 -2.11 -10.51
CA HIS A 82 -5.92 -3.49 -10.09
C HIS A 82 -7.22 -4.26 -10.27
N PRO A 83 -7.18 -5.45 -10.90
CA PRO A 83 -8.37 -6.25 -11.11
C PRO A 83 -9.08 -6.62 -9.79
N VAL A 84 -8.36 -6.64 -8.66
CA VAL A 84 -8.93 -6.95 -7.33
C VAL A 84 -10.14 -6.09 -6.96
N THR A 85 -10.26 -4.84 -7.38
CA THR A 85 -11.44 -4.01 -7.07
C THR A 85 -12.74 -4.51 -7.69
N LYS A 86 -12.63 -5.31 -8.75
CA LYS A 86 -13.75 -5.86 -9.50
C LYS A 86 -13.85 -7.38 -9.37
N HIS A 87 -12.96 -8.01 -8.61
CA HIS A 87 -12.93 -9.45 -8.40
C HIS A 87 -13.22 -9.79 -6.93
N PRO A 88 -13.94 -10.88 -6.68
CA PRO A 88 -14.36 -11.27 -5.33
C PRO A 88 -13.20 -11.97 -4.58
N ILE A 89 -12.24 -11.19 -4.08
CA ILE A 89 -11.10 -11.70 -3.30
C ILE A 89 -11.54 -12.11 -1.89
N GLY A 90 -11.07 -13.27 -1.43
CA GLY A 90 -11.50 -13.88 -0.16
C GLY A 90 -12.94 -14.41 -0.22
N GLN A 91 -13.40 -14.78 -1.42
CA GLN A 91 -14.73 -15.35 -1.62
C GLN A 91 -14.67 -16.57 -2.54
N MET A 92 -15.59 -17.50 -2.31
CA MET A 92 -15.75 -18.68 -3.14
C MET A 92 -16.09 -18.32 -4.58
N THR A 93 -15.41 -18.96 -5.52
CA THR A 93 -15.66 -18.71 -6.95
C THR A 93 -16.94 -19.43 -7.41
N ARG A 94 -17.72 -18.77 -8.28
CA ARG A 94 -18.95 -19.33 -8.88
C ARG A 94 -18.74 -19.86 -10.29
N ILE A 95 -17.52 -19.76 -10.80
CA ILE A 95 -17.12 -20.20 -12.13
C ILE A 95 -16.00 -21.23 -11.99
N LYS A 96 -15.82 -22.06 -13.02
CA LYS A 96 -14.71 -23.01 -13.04
C LYS A 96 -13.41 -22.25 -13.30
N ILE A 97 -12.57 -22.16 -12.28
CA ILE A 97 -11.21 -21.62 -12.39
C ILE A 97 -10.27 -22.74 -12.88
N PRO A 98 -9.39 -22.49 -13.87
CA PRO A 98 -8.40 -23.47 -14.28
C PRO A 98 -7.45 -23.85 -13.14
N SER A 99 -7.06 -25.12 -13.06
CA SER A 99 -6.24 -25.66 -11.96
C SER A 99 -4.85 -25.02 -11.81
N TYR A 100 -4.34 -24.36 -12.84
CA TYR A 100 -3.07 -23.61 -12.77
C TYR A 100 -3.19 -22.25 -12.07
N LEU A 101 -4.41 -21.79 -11.78
CA LEU A 101 -4.70 -20.64 -10.92
C LEU A 101 -5.22 -21.18 -9.58
N PRO A 102 -4.35 -21.32 -8.57
CA PRO A 102 -4.69 -21.99 -7.33
C PRO A 102 -5.71 -21.19 -6.53
N LEU A 103 -6.67 -21.90 -5.94
CA LEU A 103 -7.60 -21.38 -4.95
C LEU A 103 -7.17 -21.82 -3.56
N THR A 104 -7.79 -21.26 -2.52
CA THR A 104 -7.68 -21.82 -1.17
C THR A 104 -8.29 -23.23 -1.12
N GLU A 105 -8.08 -23.95 -0.01
CA GLU A 105 -8.72 -25.25 0.22
C GLU A 105 -10.26 -25.13 0.18
N ASP A 106 -10.80 -23.99 0.61
CA ASP A 106 -12.22 -23.66 0.58
C ASP A 106 -12.72 -23.18 -0.81
N GLY A 107 -11.84 -23.15 -1.82
CA GLY A 107 -12.19 -22.74 -3.18
C GLY A 107 -12.30 -21.23 -3.38
N GLU A 108 -11.66 -20.44 -2.51
CA GLU A 108 -11.65 -18.98 -2.58
C GLU A 108 -10.57 -18.45 -3.51
N MET A 109 -10.90 -17.37 -4.21
CA MET A 109 -9.92 -16.60 -4.96
C MET A 109 -9.18 -15.64 -4.03
N VAL A 110 -7.85 -15.72 -4.02
CA VAL A 110 -6.99 -14.88 -3.16
C VAL A 110 -5.83 -14.30 -3.96
N CYS A 111 -4.95 -13.53 -3.32
CA CYS A 111 -3.85 -12.84 -3.99
C CYS A 111 -2.95 -13.82 -4.77
N TYR A 112 -2.64 -14.99 -4.19
CA TYR A 112 -1.83 -15.99 -4.85
C TYR A 112 -2.54 -16.73 -5.99
N THR A 113 -3.85 -16.53 -6.22
CA THR A 113 -4.54 -17.13 -7.36
C THR A 113 -3.99 -16.55 -8.66
N CYS A 114 -3.75 -15.24 -8.68
CA CYS A 114 -3.23 -14.50 -9.82
C CYS A 114 -1.70 -14.32 -9.76
N HIS A 115 -1.17 -14.16 -8.55
CA HIS A 115 0.26 -13.94 -8.30
C HIS A 115 0.97 -15.22 -7.85
N ASP A 116 2.22 -15.39 -8.26
CA ASP A 116 3.14 -16.37 -7.71
C ASP A 116 4.07 -15.68 -6.70
N PRO A 117 3.77 -15.77 -5.39
CA PRO A 117 4.55 -15.07 -4.37
C PRO A 117 6.03 -15.49 -4.36
N HIS A 118 6.36 -16.69 -4.86
CA HIS A 118 7.73 -17.18 -4.94
C HIS A 118 8.47 -16.78 -6.22
N LYS A 119 7.87 -15.95 -7.08
CA LYS A 119 8.48 -15.42 -8.32
C LYS A 119 9.10 -16.52 -9.20
N LYS A 120 8.43 -17.67 -9.32
CA LYS A 120 8.89 -18.78 -10.20
C LYS A 120 8.55 -18.51 -11.67
N THR A 121 7.77 -17.48 -11.94
CA THR A 121 7.42 -17.04 -13.30
C THR A 121 8.26 -15.84 -13.75
N LYS A 122 8.33 -15.65 -15.07
CA LYS A 122 9.01 -14.50 -15.70
C LYS A 122 8.13 -13.26 -15.84
N HIS A 123 6.87 -13.34 -15.42
CA HIS A 123 5.91 -12.27 -15.68
C HIS A 123 6.09 -11.12 -14.68
N PRO A 124 5.89 -9.86 -15.13
CA PRO A 124 6.00 -8.71 -14.25
C PRO A 124 4.99 -8.81 -13.11
N LYS A 125 5.31 -8.15 -11.98
CA LYS A 125 4.44 -8.14 -10.78
C LYS A 125 4.08 -9.53 -10.26
N MET A 126 4.95 -10.52 -10.53
CA MET A 126 4.77 -11.90 -10.09
C MET A 126 3.49 -12.55 -10.63
N LEU A 127 2.99 -12.16 -11.81
CA LEU A 127 1.80 -12.84 -12.36
C LEU A 127 2.12 -14.30 -12.70
N ARG A 128 1.15 -15.20 -12.52
CA ARG A 128 1.33 -16.62 -12.89
C ARG A 128 1.44 -16.84 -14.40
N VAL A 129 0.73 -16.01 -15.16
CA VAL A 129 0.70 -16.03 -16.63
C VAL A 129 0.75 -14.59 -17.15
N ASP A 130 0.80 -14.43 -18.47
CA ASP A 130 0.65 -13.12 -19.10
C ASP A 130 -0.66 -12.43 -18.67
N TYR A 131 -0.62 -11.10 -18.55
CA TYR A 131 -1.74 -10.31 -18.04
C TYR A 131 -3.05 -10.56 -18.80
N PHE A 132 -3.02 -10.57 -20.14
CA PHE A 132 -4.23 -10.81 -20.93
C PHE A 132 -4.70 -12.26 -20.82
N ARG A 133 -3.76 -13.21 -20.78
CA ARG A 133 -4.09 -14.63 -20.56
C ARG A 133 -4.73 -14.88 -19.20
N LEU A 134 -4.34 -14.13 -18.18
CA LEU A 134 -4.94 -14.24 -16.85
C LEU A 134 -6.42 -13.86 -16.88
N CYS A 135 -6.78 -12.79 -17.60
CA CYS A 135 -8.18 -12.40 -17.78
C CYS A 135 -8.97 -13.49 -18.52
N GLN A 136 -8.40 -14.01 -19.61
CA GLN A 136 -9.03 -15.04 -20.45
C GLN A 136 -9.16 -16.40 -19.75
N ALA A 137 -8.40 -16.65 -18.68
CA ALA A 137 -8.52 -17.88 -17.89
C ALA A 137 -9.92 -18.07 -17.30
N CYS A 138 -10.63 -16.96 -17.06
CA CYS A 138 -11.97 -16.94 -16.45
C CYS A 138 -13.02 -16.31 -17.37
N HIS A 139 -12.65 -15.26 -18.11
CA HIS A 139 -13.53 -14.57 -19.05
C HIS A 139 -13.46 -15.19 -20.45
N VAL A 140 -13.77 -16.49 -20.55
CA VAL A 140 -13.74 -17.22 -21.81
C VAL A 140 -14.84 -16.70 -22.75
N GLY A 141 -14.46 -16.27 -23.95
CA GLY A 141 -15.39 -15.84 -25.00
C GLY A 141 -15.75 -14.35 -25.02
N TYR A 142 -14.99 -13.51 -24.32
CA TYR A 142 -15.02 -12.04 -24.44
C TYR A 142 -13.92 -11.54 -25.37
#